data_AF-A0A2Z6RB92-F1
#
_entry.id   AF-A0A2Z6RB92-F1
#
_cell.length_a   1.000
_cell.length_b   1.000
_cell.length_c   1.000
_cell.angle_alpha   90.00
_cell.angle_beta   90.00
_cell.angle_gamma   90.00
#
_symmetry.space_group_name_H-M   'P 1'
#
loop_
_entity.id
_entity.type
_entity.pdbx_description
1 polymer ?
#
loop_
_entity_poly.entity_id
_entity_poly.type
_entity_poly.pdbx_seq_one_letter_code
_entity_poly.pdbx_strand_id
1 'polypeptide(L)'
;MATLTLQQRFDMFSDSILSNAIRSLENESDSKSLEIQAERLSTLLTMYNHVRHYYNEESLNSKFEEINYVKSRIQQQIQFLNNNSTFARRTFVIKKPTGGRPKFEVDVEAIKLLREQEFSWKKIAEIFEISPSTLGNIRKEYSIEDTIQPYSDISNNELDLLIRQIKHDNPFYGEVMIAGALKSRQIIVPRTCLRESIRRVDAFGIVTRISNVIPRRQYRVAG
;
A
#
# COMPACT_ATOMS: atom_id res chain seq x y z
N MET A 1 43.33 12.08 28.57
CA MET A 1 41.96 12.37 28.09
C MET A 1 41.24 13.12 29.20
N ALA A 2 40.91 14.40 29.01
CA ALA A 2 40.25 15.19 30.06
C ALA A 2 38.82 14.64 30.30
N THR A 3 38.51 14.31 31.55
CA THR A 3 37.17 13.87 31.97
C THR A 3 36.19 15.03 31.89
N LEU A 4 35.11 14.87 31.13
CA LEU A 4 34.02 15.84 31.05
C LEU A 4 33.43 16.12 32.44
N THR A 5 33.18 17.39 32.73
CA THR A 5 32.49 17.83 33.95
C THR A 5 31.06 17.29 33.99
N LEU A 6 30.47 17.18 35.19
CA LEU A 6 29.08 16.73 35.34
C LEU A 6 28.09 17.63 34.58
N GLN A 7 28.35 18.94 34.55
CA GLN A 7 27.56 19.90 33.79
C GLN A 7 27.63 19.62 32.28
N GLN A 8 28.84 19.46 31.73
CA GLN A 8 29.01 19.15 30.30
C GLN A 8 28.32 17.83 29.90
N ARG A 9 28.32 16.83 30.79
CA ARG A 9 27.60 15.57 30.54
C ARG A 9 26.08 15.76 30.51
N PHE A 10 25.56 16.59 31.42
CA PHE A 10 24.15 16.91 31.46
C PHE A 10 23.71 17.73 30.23
N ASP A 11 24.53 18.70 29.82
CA ASP A 11 24.26 19.50 28.62
C ASP A 11 24.24 18.64 27.35
N MET A 12 25.21 17.73 27.18
CA MET A 12 25.21 16.78 26.06
C MET A 12 23.98 15.86 26.05
N PHE A 13 23.53 15.42 27.24
CA PHE A 13 22.33 14.61 27.37
C PHE A 13 21.08 15.40 26.97
N SER A 14 20.96 16.63 27.45
CA SER A 14 19.89 17.58 27.11
C SER A 14 19.82 17.82 25.60
N ASP A 15 20.96 18.13 24.97
CA ASP A 15 21.06 18.40 23.53
C ASP A 15 20.68 17.19 22.68
N SER A 16 21.03 15.98 23.13
CA SER A 16 20.65 14.75 22.45
C SER A 16 19.13 14.53 22.49
N ILE A 17 18.48 14.78 23.62
CA ILE A 17 17.02 14.67 23.73
C ILE A 17 16.33 15.72 22.85
N LEU A 18 16.78 16.98 22.93
CA LEU A 18 16.25 18.07 22.11
C LEU A 18 16.40 17.79 20.61
N SER A 19 17.60 17.39 20.17
CA SER A 19 17.86 17.10 18.76
C SER A 19 17.00 15.95 18.24
N ASN A 20 16.77 14.92 19.05
CA ASN A 20 15.90 13.81 18.67
C ASN A 20 14.43 14.25 18.59
N ALA A 21 13.97 15.07 19.53
CA ALA A 21 12.63 15.63 19.52
C ALA A 21 12.38 16.54 18.30
N ILE A 22 13.35 17.39 17.95
CA ILE A 22 13.29 18.25 16.76
C ILE A 22 13.27 17.40 15.48
N ARG A 23 14.13 16.38 15.37
CA ARG A 23 14.11 15.46 14.22
C ARG A 23 12.78 14.73 14.08
N SER A 24 12.14 14.37 15.19
CA SER A 24 10.80 13.76 15.16
C SER A 24 9.71 14.75 14.71
N LEU A 25 9.88 16.04 14.97
CA LEU A 25 8.99 17.08 14.42
C LEU A 25 9.17 17.26 12.91
N GLU A 26 10.40 17.18 12.42
CA GLU A 26 10.72 17.39 11.00
C GLU A 26 10.34 16.20 10.11
N ASN A 27 10.55 14.97 10.60
CA ASN A 27 10.29 13.75 9.84
C ASN A 27 8.93 13.19 10.28
N GLU A 28 7.82 13.64 9.68
CA GLU A 28 6.41 13.18 9.87
C GLU A 28 6.26 11.88 10.70
N SER A 29 6.46 11.99 12.02
CA SER A 29 6.64 10.84 12.90
C SER A 29 5.28 10.38 13.45
N ASP A 30 5.10 9.07 13.64
CA ASP A 30 3.85 8.49 14.17
C ASP A 30 3.50 9.08 15.55
N SER A 31 2.20 9.20 15.87
CA SER A 31 1.69 9.79 17.11
C SER A 31 2.36 9.19 18.35
N LYS A 32 2.56 7.86 18.37
CA LYS A 32 3.20 7.15 19.48
C LYS A 32 4.65 7.56 19.68
N SER A 33 5.38 7.78 18.59
CA SER A 33 6.78 8.19 18.67
C SER A 33 6.91 9.64 19.16
N LEU A 34 5.98 10.52 18.78
CA LEU A 34 5.89 11.89 19.29
C LEU A 34 5.51 11.93 20.77
N GLU A 35 4.60 11.06 21.22
CA GLU A 35 4.25 10.91 22.64
C GLU A 35 5.46 10.55 23.51
N ILE A 36 6.28 9.59 23.04
CA ILE A 36 7.52 9.20 23.73
C ILE A 36 8.49 10.39 23.83
N GLN A 37 8.65 11.21 22.79
CA GLN A 37 9.50 12.39 22.87
C GLN A 37 8.95 13.45 23.83
N ALA A 38 7.63 13.66 23.85
CA ALA A 38 7.00 14.60 24.78
C ALA A 38 7.21 14.20 26.26
N GLU A 39 7.18 12.90 26.55
CA GLU A 39 7.50 12.38 27.89
C GLU A 39 8.96 12.65 28.26
N ARG A 40 9.91 12.33 27.36
CA ARG A 40 11.35 12.60 27.58
C ARG A 40 11.65 14.08 27.81
N LEU A 41 11.03 14.98 27.05
CA LEU A 41 11.15 16.42 27.27
C LEU A 41 10.54 16.84 28.62
N SER A 42 9.46 16.20 29.07
CA SER A 42 8.89 16.46 30.38
C SER A 42 9.84 16.10 31.52
N THR A 43 10.51 14.95 31.40
CA THR A 43 11.58 14.56 32.34
C THR A 43 12.76 15.53 32.30
N LEU A 44 13.13 16.03 31.11
CA LEU A 44 14.20 17.02 30.99
C LEU A 44 13.83 18.34 31.67
N LEU A 45 12.58 18.80 31.52
CA LEU A 45 12.08 20.00 32.19
C LEU A 45 12.09 19.86 33.72
N THR A 46 11.73 18.70 34.27
CA THR A 46 11.81 18.49 35.72
C THR A 46 13.25 18.54 36.21
N MET A 47 14.20 18.00 35.45
CA MET A 47 15.64 18.10 35.74
C MET A 47 16.13 19.56 35.72
N TYR A 48 15.80 20.32 34.67
CA TYR A 48 16.19 21.74 34.59
C TYR A 48 15.55 22.60 35.69
N ASN A 49 14.28 22.36 36.06
CA ASN A 49 13.65 23.05 37.18
C ASN A 49 14.38 22.80 38.50
N HIS A 50 14.87 21.57 38.72
CA HIS A 50 15.64 21.27 39.92
C HIS A 50 16.97 22.04 39.94
N VAL A 51 17.70 22.08 38.83
CA VAL A 51 18.98 22.81 38.74
C VAL A 51 18.77 24.33 38.89
N ARG A 52 17.74 24.88 38.25
CA ARG A 52 17.38 26.32 38.31
C ARG A 52 17.06 26.81 39.72
N HIS A 53 16.64 25.91 40.62
CA HIS A 53 16.40 26.26 42.02
C HIS A 53 17.69 26.69 42.74
N TYR A 54 18.84 26.13 42.35
CA TYR A 54 20.14 26.37 42.99
C TYR A 54 21.04 27.31 42.17
N TYR A 55 20.83 27.38 40.86
CA TYR A 55 21.65 28.18 39.94
C TYR A 55 20.75 29.13 39.14
N ASN A 56 20.88 30.44 39.39
CA ASN A 56 20.11 31.46 38.68
C ASN A 56 20.90 32.00 37.47
N GLU A 57 21.13 31.14 36.48
CA GLU A 57 21.83 31.49 35.24
C GLU A 57 20.84 31.73 34.10
N GLU A 58 21.06 32.81 33.33
CA GLU A 58 20.23 33.17 32.18
C GLU A 58 20.28 32.11 31.06
N SER A 59 21.41 31.41 30.92
CA SER A 59 21.61 30.28 30.02
C SER A 59 20.65 29.12 30.31
N LEU A 60 20.48 28.76 31.59
CA LEU A 60 19.58 27.69 32.04
C LEU A 60 18.11 28.06 31.82
N ASN A 61 17.76 29.32 32.04
CA ASN A 61 16.41 29.83 31.76
C ASN A 61 16.11 29.75 30.25
N SER A 62 17.04 30.19 29.41
CA SER A 62 16.88 30.14 27.96
C SER A 62 16.68 28.70 27.45
N LYS A 63 17.47 27.76 27.97
CA LYS A 63 17.36 26.34 27.60
C LYS A 63 16.04 25.72 28.07
N PHE A 64 15.59 26.08 29.27
CA PHE A 64 14.30 25.63 29.79
C PHE A 64 13.13 26.10 28.91
N GLU A 65 13.14 27.36 28.48
CA GLU A 65 12.13 27.90 27.56
C GLU A 65 12.18 27.21 26.19
N GLU A 66 13.37 26.92 25.67
CA GLU A 66 13.54 26.16 24.42
C GLU A 66 12.92 24.75 24.52
N ILE A 67 13.20 24.02 25.61
CA ILE A 67 12.64 22.69 25.84
C ILE A 67 11.10 22.75 25.95
N ASN A 68 10.56 23.75 26.66
CA ASN A 68 9.12 23.95 26.76
C ASN A 68 8.48 24.25 25.40
N TYR A 69 9.13 25.11 24.61
CA TYR A 69 8.67 25.44 23.28
C TYR A 69 8.58 24.18 22.41
N VAL A 70 9.66 23.39 22.31
CA VAL A 70 9.67 22.14 21.52
C VAL A 70 8.58 21.16 22.01
N LYS A 71 8.42 21.01 23.34
CA LYS A 71 7.36 20.17 23.91
C LYS A 71 5.96 20.64 23.49
N SER A 72 5.69 21.94 23.59
CA SER A 72 4.39 22.51 23.20
C SER A 72 4.08 22.28 21.73
N ARG A 73 5.09 22.38 20.86
CA ARG A 73 4.98 22.09 19.42
C ARG A 73 4.66 20.62 19.15
N ILE A 74 5.33 19.69 19.84
CA ILE A 74 5.02 18.26 19.75
C ILE A 74 3.58 17.99 20.21
N GLN A 75 3.13 18.59 21.30
CA GLN A 75 1.76 18.41 21.80
C GLN A 75 0.71 18.94 20.82
N GLN A 76 0.97 20.10 20.19
CA GLN A 76 0.13 20.63 19.12
C GLN A 76 0.06 19.67 17.92
N GLN A 77 1.20 19.08 17.53
CA GLN A 77 1.25 18.12 16.43
C GLN A 77 0.49 16.83 16.74
N ILE A 78 0.64 16.28 17.95
CA ILE A 78 -0.13 15.12 18.43
C ILE A 78 -1.63 15.43 18.38
N GLN A 79 -2.04 16.60 18.86
CA GLN A 79 -3.44 17.02 18.82
C GLN A 79 -3.97 17.14 17.39
N PHE A 80 -3.17 17.70 16.47
CA PHE A 80 -3.50 17.77 15.05
C PHE A 80 -3.65 16.37 14.43
N LEU A 81 -2.71 15.45 14.68
CA LEU A 81 -2.78 14.07 14.19
C LEU A 81 -3.99 13.31 14.74
N ASN A 82 -4.30 13.47 16.03
CA ASN A 82 -5.46 12.84 16.65
C ASN A 82 -6.78 13.42 16.12
N ASN A 83 -6.86 14.74 15.90
CA ASN A 83 -8.04 15.37 15.30
C ASN A 83 -8.20 14.97 13.82
N ASN A 84 -7.09 14.87 13.08
CA ASN A 84 -7.10 14.37 11.71
C ASN A 84 -7.40 12.89 11.62
N SER A 85 -7.16 12.05 12.63
CA SER A 85 -7.67 10.67 12.63
C SER A 85 -9.20 10.63 12.56
N THR A 86 -9.87 11.68 13.06
CA THR A 86 -11.33 11.86 13.00
C THR A 86 -11.77 12.48 11.67
N PHE A 87 -10.99 13.40 11.09
CA PHE A 87 -11.30 14.05 9.80
C PHE A 87 -10.89 13.24 8.56
N ALA A 88 -9.78 12.49 8.64
CA ALA A 88 -9.29 11.55 7.63
C ALA A 88 -10.11 10.25 7.61
N ARG A 89 -10.87 9.97 8.68
CA ARG A 89 -12.03 9.07 8.65
C ARG A 89 -13.31 9.79 8.19
N ARG A 90 -13.22 10.64 7.17
CA ARG A 90 -14.33 10.68 6.22
C ARG A 90 -14.33 9.32 5.54
N THR A 91 -14.99 8.36 6.19
CA THR A 91 -15.28 7.07 5.58
C THR A 91 -15.95 7.43 4.26
N PHE A 92 -15.40 6.99 3.13
CA PHE A 92 -16.02 7.15 1.80
C PHE A 92 -17.37 6.42 1.69
N VAL A 93 -17.93 6.02 2.83
CA VAL A 93 -18.98 5.05 3.02
C VAL A 93 -19.84 5.49 4.19
N ILE A 94 -21.09 5.82 3.88
CA ILE A 94 -22.15 6.11 4.83
C ILE A 94 -22.99 4.84 4.98
N LYS A 95 -23.36 4.46 6.21
CA LYS A 95 -24.29 3.34 6.44
C LYS A 95 -25.70 3.90 6.60
N LYS A 96 -26.59 3.61 5.64
CA LYS A 96 -28.01 3.95 5.72
C LYS A 96 -28.81 2.84 6.43
N PRO A 97 -29.60 3.16 7.47
CA PRO A 97 -30.48 2.20 8.10
C PRO A 97 -31.67 1.86 7.19
N THR A 98 -31.99 0.57 7.08
CA THR A 98 -33.05 0.04 6.20
C THR A 98 -34.10 -0.76 6.99
N GLY A 99 -34.07 -0.72 8.32
CA GLY A 99 -34.88 -1.59 9.19
C GLY A 99 -34.36 -3.04 9.28
N GLY A 100 -33.25 -3.34 8.58
CA GLY A 100 -32.54 -4.61 8.60
C GLY A 100 -31.03 -4.40 8.44
N ARG A 101 -30.35 -5.24 7.65
CA ARG A 101 -28.92 -5.07 7.36
C ARG A 101 -28.65 -3.69 6.74
N PRO A 102 -27.82 -2.83 7.37
CA PRO A 102 -27.55 -1.49 6.86
C PRO A 102 -26.99 -1.51 5.44
N LYS A 103 -27.45 -0.57 4.61
CA LYS A 103 -26.94 -0.38 3.25
C LYS A 103 -25.72 0.53 3.28
N PHE A 104 -24.71 0.19 2.50
CA PHE A 104 -23.55 1.06 2.28
C PHE A 104 -23.86 2.02 1.14
N GLU A 105 -23.70 3.32 1.40
CA GLU A 105 -23.79 4.40 0.43
C GLU A 105 -22.39 4.99 0.27
N VAL A 106 -21.92 5.08 -0.96
CA VAL A 106 -20.54 5.47 -1.28
C VAL A 106 -20.54 6.55 -2.33
N ASP A 107 -19.46 7.32 -2.40
CA ASP A 107 -19.23 8.23 -3.50
C ASP A 107 -18.91 7.44 -4.78
N VAL A 108 -19.91 7.34 -5.66
CA VAL A 108 -19.82 6.61 -6.92
C VAL A 108 -18.85 7.28 -7.90
N GLU A 109 -18.74 8.61 -7.88
CA GLU A 109 -17.84 9.35 -8.76
C GLU A 109 -16.38 9.14 -8.34
N ALA A 110 -16.11 9.08 -7.03
CA ALA A 110 -14.79 8.69 -6.53
C ALA A 110 -14.40 7.26 -6.96
N ILE A 111 -15.35 6.31 -6.98
CA ILE A 111 -15.09 4.95 -7.48
C ILE A 111 -14.74 4.96 -8.97
N LYS A 112 -15.47 5.72 -9.79
CA LYS A 112 -15.20 5.86 -11.23
C LYS A 112 -13.83 6.49 -11.48
N LEU A 113 -13.53 7.59 -10.81
CA LEU A 113 -12.24 8.28 -10.91
C LEU A 113 -11.09 7.34 -10.56
N LEU A 114 -11.18 6.59 -9.45
CA LEU A 114 -10.12 5.63 -9.11
C LEU A 114 -9.99 4.52 -10.15
N ARG A 115 -11.10 4.10 -10.78
CA ARG A 115 -11.03 3.11 -11.84
C ARG A 115 -10.34 3.65 -13.09
N GLU A 116 -10.60 4.90 -13.46
CA GLU A 116 -9.93 5.62 -14.54
C GLU A 116 -8.43 5.79 -14.27
N GLN A 117 -8.03 5.98 -13.01
CA GLN A 117 -6.62 5.99 -12.57
C GLN A 117 -6.01 4.58 -12.45
N GLU A 118 -6.59 3.60 -13.15
CA GLU A 118 -6.14 2.21 -13.25
C GLU A 118 -6.10 1.41 -11.94
N PHE A 119 -6.72 1.88 -10.85
CA PHE A 119 -6.78 1.09 -9.63
C PHE A 119 -7.61 -0.19 -9.83
N SER A 120 -7.10 -1.31 -9.32
CA SER A 120 -7.85 -2.57 -9.32
C SER A 120 -9.09 -2.47 -8.42
N TRP A 121 -10.17 -3.16 -8.79
CA TRP A 121 -11.38 -3.24 -7.96
C TRP A 121 -11.11 -3.68 -6.52
N LYS A 122 -10.12 -4.57 -6.33
CA LYS A 122 -9.70 -4.99 -4.99
C LYS A 122 -9.09 -3.83 -4.19
N LYS A 123 -8.24 -3.02 -4.82
CA LYS A 123 -7.62 -1.86 -4.18
C LYS A 123 -8.64 -0.75 -3.90
N ILE A 124 -9.60 -0.55 -4.80
CA ILE A 124 -10.71 0.39 -4.59
C ILE A 124 -11.54 -0.05 -3.38
N ALA A 125 -11.88 -1.34 -3.27
CA ALA A 125 -12.60 -1.87 -2.12
C ALA A 125 -11.84 -1.66 -0.79
N GLU A 126 -10.52 -1.83 -0.82
CA GLU A 126 -9.62 -1.57 0.31
C GLU A 126 -9.62 -0.08 0.71
N ILE A 127 -9.51 0.84 -0.26
CA ILE A 127 -9.56 2.30 -0.04
C ILE A 127 -10.88 2.72 0.60
N PHE A 128 -11.99 2.11 0.17
CA PHE A 128 -13.33 2.38 0.71
C PHE A 128 -13.64 1.57 1.97
N GLU A 129 -12.72 0.72 2.46
CA GLU A 129 -12.95 -0.16 3.61
C GLU A 129 -14.21 -1.04 3.48
N ILE A 130 -14.55 -1.48 2.26
CA ILE A 130 -15.68 -2.37 1.99
C ILE A 130 -15.21 -3.71 1.43
N SER A 131 -16.07 -4.72 1.54
CA SER A 131 -15.77 -6.00 0.91
C SER A 131 -15.80 -5.88 -0.63
N PRO A 132 -14.95 -6.63 -1.37
CA PRO A 132 -15.02 -6.67 -2.83
C PRO A 132 -16.41 -7.07 -3.36
N SER A 133 -17.13 -7.91 -2.63
CA SER A 133 -18.51 -8.29 -2.95
C SER A 133 -19.47 -7.12 -2.83
N THR A 134 -19.29 -6.27 -1.80
CA THR A 134 -20.08 -5.03 -1.63
C THR A 134 -19.83 -4.08 -2.80
N LEU A 135 -18.56 -3.86 -3.16
CA LEU A 135 -18.20 -3.04 -4.31
C LEU A 135 -18.78 -3.60 -5.63
N GLY A 136 -18.77 -4.92 -5.79
CA GLY A 136 -19.39 -5.60 -6.93
C GLY A 136 -20.89 -5.38 -7.03
N ASN A 137 -21.61 -5.37 -5.91
CA ASN A 137 -23.04 -5.06 -5.88
C ASN A 137 -23.31 -3.58 -6.23
N ILE A 138 -22.52 -2.67 -5.69
CA ILE A 138 -22.61 -1.22 -5.99
C ILE A 138 -22.37 -0.98 -7.49
N ARG A 139 -21.35 -1.62 -8.08
CA ARG A 139 -21.11 -1.51 -9.52
C ARG A 139 -22.30 -1.96 -10.37
N LYS A 140 -22.97 -3.04 -9.98
CA LYS A 140 -24.17 -3.53 -10.69
C LYS A 140 -25.36 -2.59 -10.50
N GLU A 141 -25.55 -2.08 -9.28
CA GLU A 141 -26.64 -1.15 -8.95
C GLU A 141 -26.53 0.15 -9.75
N TYR A 142 -25.32 0.71 -9.83
CA TYR A 142 -25.06 1.99 -10.52
C TYR A 142 -24.58 1.82 -11.96
N SER A 143 -24.62 0.60 -12.52
CA SER A 143 -24.16 0.28 -13.88
C SER A 143 -22.78 0.86 -14.22
N ILE A 144 -21.82 0.72 -13.29
CA ILE A 144 -20.45 1.23 -13.46
C ILE A 144 -19.71 0.35 -14.45
N GLU A 145 -19.45 0.90 -15.63
CA GLU A 145 -18.64 0.26 -16.67
C GLU A 145 -17.17 0.14 -16.27
N ASP A 146 -16.52 -0.88 -16.80
CA ASP A 146 -15.09 -1.07 -16.59
C ASP A 146 -14.31 -0.35 -17.69
N THR A 147 -13.70 0.79 -17.36
CA THR A 147 -12.93 1.62 -18.30
C THR A 147 -11.63 0.96 -18.75
N ILE A 148 -11.10 0.02 -17.96
CA ILE A 148 -9.91 -0.73 -18.33
C ILE A 148 -10.35 -1.95 -19.13
N GLN A 149 -10.05 -1.95 -20.43
CA GLN A 149 -10.30 -3.12 -21.25
C GLN A 149 -9.36 -4.26 -20.81
N PRO A 150 -9.90 -5.41 -20.35
CA PRO A 150 -9.08 -6.52 -19.88
C PRO A 150 -8.36 -7.26 -21.00
N TYR A 151 -8.79 -7.05 -22.25
CA TYR A 151 -8.29 -7.73 -23.44
C TYR A 151 -8.07 -6.71 -24.56
N SER A 152 -7.08 -6.98 -25.40
CA SER A 152 -6.79 -6.22 -26.60
C SER A 152 -7.83 -6.50 -27.67
N ASP A 153 -8.22 -5.45 -28.40
CA ASP A 153 -9.03 -5.59 -29.60
C ASP A 153 -8.13 -6.10 -30.75
N ILE A 154 -8.21 -7.41 -31.02
CA ILE A 154 -7.42 -8.08 -32.04
C ILE A 154 -8.27 -9.11 -32.77
N SER A 155 -8.17 -9.14 -34.09
CA SER A 155 -8.89 -10.11 -34.89
C SER A 155 -8.29 -11.51 -34.76
N ASN A 156 -9.10 -12.55 -34.98
CA ASN A 156 -8.63 -13.93 -34.99
C ASN A 156 -7.49 -14.15 -35.99
N ASN A 157 -7.54 -13.48 -37.16
CA ASN A 157 -6.53 -13.63 -38.20
C ASN A 157 -5.19 -13.03 -37.77
N GLU A 158 -5.20 -11.84 -37.17
CA GLU A 158 -3.99 -11.19 -36.66
C GLU A 158 -3.38 -11.99 -35.51
N LEU A 159 -4.22 -12.50 -34.60
CA LEU A 159 -3.78 -13.37 -33.51
C LEU A 159 -3.12 -14.64 -34.06
N ASP A 160 -3.72 -15.29 -35.05
CA ASP A 160 -3.18 -16.49 -35.68
C ASP A 160 -1.80 -16.21 -36.34
N LEU A 161 -1.64 -15.05 -37.00
CA LEU A 161 -0.36 -14.63 -37.59
C LEU A 161 0.73 -14.41 -36.53
N LEU A 162 0.40 -13.74 -35.43
CA LEU A 162 1.34 -13.52 -34.32
C LEU A 162 1.76 -14.83 -33.67
N ILE A 163 0.81 -15.74 -33.46
CA ILE A 163 1.13 -17.05 -32.89
C ILE A 163 2.01 -17.86 -33.86
N ARG A 164 1.76 -17.81 -35.18
CA ARG A 164 2.64 -18.44 -36.18
C ARG A 164 4.07 -17.92 -36.09
N GLN A 165 4.25 -16.61 -35.95
CA GLN A 165 5.59 -16.00 -35.79
C GLN A 165 6.25 -16.48 -34.49
N ILE A 166 5.55 -16.40 -33.35
CA ILE A 166 6.07 -16.87 -32.06
C ILE A 166 6.48 -18.34 -32.13
N LYS A 167 5.69 -19.17 -32.82
CA LYS A 167 5.94 -20.60 -33.01
C LYS A 167 7.07 -20.90 -33.98
N HIS A 168 7.25 -20.09 -35.02
CA HIS A 168 8.38 -20.19 -35.92
C HIS A 168 9.69 -19.99 -35.14
N ASP A 169 9.74 -18.96 -34.29
CA ASP A 169 10.93 -18.66 -33.49
C ASP A 169 11.11 -19.67 -32.34
N ASN A 170 10.00 -20.18 -31.79
CA ASN A 170 10.00 -21.10 -30.65
C ASN A 170 9.00 -22.27 -30.84
N PRO A 171 9.37 -23.31 -31.60
CA PRO A 171 8.46 -24.41 -31.97
C PRO A 171 7.80 -25.10 -30.77
N PHE A 172 8.53 -25.23 -29.66
CA PHE A 172 8.07 -25.96 -28.47
C PHE A 172 7.15 -25.15 -27.54
N TYR A 173 6.98 -23.84 -27.75
CA TYR A 173 6.17 -22.98 -26.86
C TYR A 173 4.73 -23.47 -26.77
N GLY A 174 4.29 -23.75 -25.54
CA GLY A 174 2.92 -24.12 -25.21
C GLY A 174 2.05 -22.92 -24.87
N GLU A 175 0.78 -23.17 -24.54
CA GLU A 175 -0.22 -22.14 -24.25
C GLU A 175 0.30 -21.04 -23.29
N VAL A 176 0.95 -21.45 -22.19
CA VAL A 176 1.47 -20.51 -21.17
C VAL A 176 2.59 -19.64 -21.74
N MET A 177 3.53 -20.21 -22.50
CA MET A 177 4.65 -19.47 -23.07
C MET A 177 4.19 -18.53 -24.18
N ILE A 178 3.22 -18.95 -25.00
CA ILE A 178 2.62 -18.12 -26.04
C ILE A 178 1.86 -16.95 -25.39
N ALA A 179 1.07 -17.21 -24.33
CA ALA A 179 0.39 -16.14 -23.58
C ALA A 179 1.39 -15.12 -23.02
N GLY A 180 2.53 -15.60 -22.48
CA GLY A 180 3.61 -14.75 -21.99
C GLY A 180 4.24 -13.90 -23.11
N ALA A 181 4.50 -14.49 -24.28
CA ALA A 181 5.05 -13.80 -25.44
C ALA A 181 4.09 -12.77 -26.06
N LEU A 182 2.78 -13.03 -26.02
CA LEU A 182 1.77 -12.03 -26.41
C LEU A 182 1.73 -10.89 -25.39
N LYS A 183 1.76 -11.22 -24.09
CA LYS A 183 1.74 -10.23 -23.00
C LYS A 183 2.97 -9.32 -23.03
N SER A 184 4.15 -9.81 -23.38
CA SER A 184 5.34 -8.95 -23.55
C SER A 184 5.22 -7.96 -24.71
N ARG A 185 4.33 -8.24 -25.67
CA ARG A 185 3.93 -7.33 -26.76
C ARG A 185 2.70 -6.48 -26.42
N GLN A 186 2.31 -6.42 -25.14
CA GLN A 186 1.11 -5.72 -24.65
C GLN A 186 -0.22 -6.26 -25.25
N ILE A 187 -0.23 -7.49 -25.75
CA ILE A 187 -1.43 -8.14 -26.28
C ILE A 187 -1.95 -9.12 -25.23
N ILE A 188 -3.18 -8.89 -24.78
CA ILE A 188 -3.87 -9.73 -23.80
C ILE A 188 -5.14 -10.25 -24.46
N VAL A 189 -5.28 -11.57 -24.56
CA VAL A 189 -6.46 -12.20 -25.16
C VAL A 189 -7.11 -13.16 -24.16
N PRO A 190 -8.44 -13.40 -24.26
CA PRO A 190 -9.10 -14.40 -23.44
C PRO A 190 -8.45 -15.77 -23.64
N ARG A 191 -8.38 -16.56 -22.56
CA ARG A 191 -7.77 -17.90 -22.60
C ARG A 191 -8.44 -18.83 -23.63
N THR A 192 -9.75 -18.70 -23.80
CA THR A 192 -10.51 -19.44 -24.82
C THR A 192 -10.08 -19.05 -26.24
N CYS A 193 -10.01 -17.75 -26.54
CA CYS A 193 -9.57 -17.23 -27.83
C CYS A 193 -8.14 -17.69 -28.17
N LEU A 194 -7.22 -17.59 -27.20
CA LEU A 194 -5.85 -18.07 -27.35
C LEU A 194 -5.79 -19.57 -27.72
N ARG A 195 -6.56 -20.41 -27.03
CA ARG A 195 -6.60 -21.85 -27.28
C ARG A 195 -7.12 -22.18 -28.66
N GLU A 196 -8.19 -21.52 -29.09
CA GLU A 196 -8.75 -21.71 -30.42
C GLU A 196 -7.77 -21.27 -31.52
N SER A 197 -7.06 -20.16 -31.32
CA SER A 197 -6.00 -19.73 -32.23
C SER A 197 -4.85 -20.74 -32.31
N ILE A 198 -4.35 -21.23 -31.17
CA ILE A 198 -3.31 -22.27 -31.14
C ILE A 198 -3.78 -23.55 -31.85
N ARG A 199 -5.04 -23.95 -31.69
CA ARG A 199 -5.61 -25.12 -32.40
C ARG A 199 -5.61 -24.94 -33.92
N ARG A 200 -5.95 -23.74 -34.41
CA ARG A 200 -5.94 -23.42 -35.84
C ARG A 200 -4.51 -23.36 -36.41
N VAL A 201 -3.56 -22.88 -35.61
CA VAL A 201 -2.16 -22.66 -36.04
C VAL A 201 -1.28 -23.91 -35.91
N ASP A 202 -1.43 -24.66 -34.82
CA ASP A 202 -0.52 -25.74 -34.43
C ASP A 202 -1.29 -26.94 -33.83
N ALA A 203 -2.13 -27.57 -34.65
CA ALA A 203 -2.86 -28.77 -34.24
C ALA A 203 -1.92 -29.93 -33.87
N PHE A 204 -0.83 -30.11 -34.63
CA PHE A 204 0.15 -31.17 -34.37
C PHE A 204 0.91 -30.98 -33.07
N GLY A 205 1.36 -29.76 -32.75
CA GLY A 205 2.04 -29.50 -31.48
C GLY A 205 1.15 -29.67 -30.25
N ILE A 206 -0.18 -29.63 -30.40
CA ILE A 206 -1.11 -30.09 -29.36
C ILE A 206 -1.06 -31.61 -29.24
N VAL A 207 -1.23 -32.34 -30.35
CA VAL A 207 -1.23 -33.80 -30.37
C VAL A 207 0.09 -34.37 -29.84
N THR A 208 1.22 -33.85 -30.28
CA THR A 208 2.56 -34.26 -29.83
C THR A 208 2.75 -34.06 -28.33
N ARG A 209 2.17 -33.01 -27.74
CA ARG A 209 2.23 -32.84 -26.28
C ARG A 209 1.37 -33.86 -25.55
N ILE A 210 0.20 -34.19 -26.08
CA ILE A 210 -0.68 -35.21 -25.50
C ILE A 210 -0.01 -36.59 -25.59
N SER A 211 0.59 -36.93 -26.73
CA SER A 211 1.26 -38.22 -26.92
C SER A 211 2.51 -38.38 -26.05
N ASN A 212 3.19 -37.27 -25.71
CA ASN A 212 4.39 -37.26 -24.89
C ASN A 212 4.09 -37.02 -23.39
N VAL A 213 2.82 -37.05 -22.96
CA VAL A 213 2.49 -36.98 -21.54
C VAL A 213 3.03 -38.22 -20.83
N ILE A 214 3.98 -38.02 -19.92
CA ILE A 214 4.49 -39.08 -19.05
C ILE A 214 3.34 -39.53 -18.13
N PRO A 215 2.98 -40.82 -18.11
CA PRO A 215 1.91 -41.31 -17.25
C PRO A 215 2.29 -41.14 -15.78
N ARG A 216 1.30 -40.86 -14.92
CA ARG A 216 1.53 -40.81 -13.47
C ARG A 216 2.01 -42.18 -12.98
N ARG A 217 3.09 -42.18 -12.19
CA ARG A 217 3.56 -43.40 -11.53
C ARG A 217 2.55 -43.82 -10.47
N GLN A 218 2.22 -45.11 -10.44
CA GLN A 218 1.52 -45.68 -9.31
C GLN A 218 2.47 -45.73 -8.11
N TYR A 219 2.16 -44.99 -7.06
CA TYR A 219 2.92 -45.03 -5.82
C TYR A 219 2.61 -46.32 -5.08
N ARG A 220 3.63 -47.17 -4.90
CA ARG A 220 3.63 -48.27 -3.94
C ARG A 220 4.35 -47.78 -2.69
N VAL A 221 3.60 -47.60 -1.61
CA VAL A 221 4.14 -47.32 -0.26
C VAL A 221 4.07 -48.62 0.55
N ALA A 222 5.11 -48.87 1.36
CA ALA A 222 5.08 -49.97 2.33
C ALA A 222 4.02 -49.63 3.39
N GLY A 223 3.08 -50.56 3.60
CA GLY A 223 2.11 -50.48 4.69
C GLY A 223 2.75 -50.78 6.04
#